data_AF-A0A954ZKR9-F1
#
_entry.id   AF-A0A954ZKR9-F1
#
_cell.length_a   1.000
_cell.length_b   1.000
_cell.length_c   1.000
_cell.angle_alpha   90.00
_cell.angle_beta   90.00
_cell.angle_gamma   90.00
#
_symmetry.space_group_name_H-M   'P 1'
#
loop_
_entity.id
_entity.type
_entity.pdbx_description
1 polymer ?
#
loop_
_entity_poly.entity_id
_entity_poly.type
_entity_poly.pdbx_seq_one_letter_code
_entity_poly.pdbx_strand_id
1 'polypeptide(L)'
;DMFLPKGEATATTSWDQTMFWNVYYVKGAFLNADAAFEVIQGLRTLPLRMLSKCICTDVLARFLAAHPSVQVRCHALDDDPNAPLRASLLHLGLPAPLFTVDFGALPADAFQRFFDCLSPTFGHMISLGQSNTIVSCPALTTHSELSPAALAASGLTPTTIRIAVGDEEPLDLIHHLRATARLTIDPLVPGFSDQFLPHDVTCELVRQRYLAAHQRYVDSQLS
;
A
#
# COMPACT_ATOMS: atom_id res chain seq x y z
N ASP A 1 10.42 23.79 -8.25
CA ASP A 1 11.53 24.56 -7.63
C ASP A 1 11.73 24.25 -6.14
N MET A 2 11.74 22.98 -5.72
CA MET A 2 11.83 22.65 -4.28
C MET A 2 13.27 22.51 -3.76
N PHE A 3 14.27 22.49 -4.65
CA PHE A 3 15.68 22.33 -4.30
C PHE A 3 16.54 23.29 -5.12
N LEU A 4 16.51 24.57 -4.77
CA LEU A 4 17.51 25.54 -5.25
C LEU A 4 18.75 25.45 -4.36
N PRO A 5 19.94 25.14 -4.89
CA PRO A 5 21.18 25.19 -4.11
C PRO A 5 21.42 26.59 -3.52
N LYS A 6 22.15 26.65 -2.40
CA LYS A 6 22.54 27.91 -1.77
C LYS A 6 23.36 28.75 -2.77
N GLY A 7 22.90 29.96 -3.06
CA GLY A 7 23.55 30.86 -4.02
C GLY A 7 22.99 30.79 -5.44
N GLU A 8 22.07 29.87 -5.73
CA GLU A 8 21.41 29.77 -7.03
C GLU A 8 20.03 30.44 -7.01
N ALA A 9 19.49 30.72 -8.20
CA ALA A 9 18.16 31.29 -8.38
C ALA A 9 17.48 30.59 -9.56
N THR A 10 16.15 30.39 -9.48
CA THR A 10 15.37 30.18 -10.71
C THR A 10 15.11 31.53 -11.37
N ALA A 11 14.55 31.52 -12.60
CA ALA A 11 14.30 32.73 -13.38
C ALA A 11 13.46 33.80 -12.65
N THR A 12 12.72 33.45 -11.59
CA THR A 12 11.80 34.34 -10.88
C THR A 12 12.03 34.47 -9.37
N THR A 13 12.87 33.60 -8.77
CA THR A 13 12.97 33.51 -7.29
C THR A 13 14.41 33.18 -6.85
N SER A 14 14.96 34.02 -5.98
CA SER A 14 16.27 33.77 -5.35
C SER A 14 16.17 32.76 -4.21
N TRP A 15 17.22 31.97 -3.96
CA TRP A 15 17.23 30.91 -2.92
C TRP A 15 16.85 31.42 -1.51
N ASP A 16 17.23 32.65 -1.15
CA ASP A 16 16.96 33.27 0.16
C ASP A 16 15.49 33.71 0.32
N GLN A 17 14.73 33.77 -0.77
CA GLN A 17 13.30 34.10 -0.79
C GLN A 17 12.41 32.86 -0.72
N THR A 18 13.00 31.66 -0.60
CA THR A 18 12.26 30.41 -0.51
C THR A 18 11.86 30.10 0.94
N MET A 19 10.73 29.40 1.14
CA MET A 19 10.36 28.86 2.46
C MET A 19 11.44 27.94 3.04
N PHE A 20 12.25 27.32 2.19
CA PHE A 20 13.35 26.44 2.60
C PHE A 20 14.28 27.17 3.58
N TRP A 21 14.66 28.41 3.28
CA TRP A 21 15.54 29.17 4.19
C TRP A 21 14.83 29.62 5.47
N ASN A 22 13.63 30.20 5.34
CA ASN A 22 12.90 30.76 6.49
C ASN A 22 12.43 29.71 7.51
N VAL A 23 12.24 28.45 7.09
CA VAL A 23 11.73 27.38 7.96
C VAL A 23 12.84 26.41 8.38
N TYR A 24 13.65 25.90 7.45
CA TYR A 24 14.63 24.86 7.79
C TYR A 24 15.86 25.40 8.50
N TYR A 25 16.39 26.55 8.06
CA TYR A 25 17.56 27.16 8.70
C TYR A 25 17.20 27.67 10.10
N VAL A 26 16.05 28.35 10.23
CA VAL A 26 15.59 28.91 11.51
C VAL A 26 15.20 27.81 12.51
N LYS A 27 14.56 26.72 12.07
CA LYS A 27 14.17 25.61 12.97
C LYS A 27 15.28 24.58 13.18
N GLY A 28 16.38 24.65 12.42
CA GLY A 28 17.50 23.72 12.52
C GLY A 28 17.16 22.29 12.07
N ALA A 29 16.18 22.11 11.19
CA ALA A 29 15.69 20.79 10.75
C ALA A 29 16.59 20.16 9.66
N PHE A 30 17.90 20.09 9.90
CA PHE A 30 18.85 19.48 8.97
C PHE A 30 18.85 17.95 9.11
N LEU A 31 18.86 17.26 7.98
CA LEU A 31 19.08 15.81 7.94
C LEU A 31 20.52 15.51 8.38
N ASN A 32 20.70 14.57 9.31
CA ASN A 32 22.05 14.17 9.71
C ASN A 32 22.74 13.39 8.56
N ALA A 33 24.08 13.35 8.59
CA ALA A 33 24.86 12.74 7.52
C ALA A 33 24.61 11.23 7.40
N ASP A 34 24.41 10.54 8.52
CA ASP A 34 24.19 9.09 8.55
C ASP A 34 22.85 8.72 7.89
N ALA A 35 21.75 9.42 8.19
CA ALA A 35 20.45 9.21 7.55
C ALA A 35 20.48 9.60 6.07
N ALA A 36 21.22 10.65 5.69
CA ALA A 36 21.42 11.00 4.29
C ALA A 36 22.14 9.86 3.55
N PHE A 37 23.18 9.29 4.15
CA PHE A 37 23.86 8.12 3.61
C PHE A 37 22.92 6.91 3.49
N GLU A 38 22.15 6.58 4.52
CA GLU A 38 21.16 5.49 4.49
C GLU A 38 20.13 5.64 3.35
N VAL A 39 19.60 6.85 3.15
CA VAL A 39 18.67 7.13 2.04
C VAL A 39 19.35 6.91 0.70
N ILE A 40 20.56 7.44 0.49
CA ILE A 40 21.32 7.27 -0.76
C ILE A 40 21.59 5.79 -1.03
N GLN A 41 21.92 5.02 0.00
CA GLN A 41 22.11 3.57 -0.12
C GLN A 41 20.81 2.86 -0.48
N GLY A 42 19.69 3.23 0.13
CA GLY A 42 18.36 2.70 -0.18
C GLY A 42 17.89 3.01 -1.60
N LEU A 43 18.25 4.18 -2.16
CA LEU A 43 17.87 4.58 -3.52
C LEU A 43 18.42 3.64 -4.59
N ARG A 44 19.57 3.00 -4.35
CA ARG A 44 20.21 2.10 -5.33
C ARG A 44 19.32 0.92 -5.75
N THR A 45 18.44 0.46 -4.87
CA THR A 45 17.52 -0.65 -5.12
C THR A 45 16.06 -0.21 -5.28
N LEU A 46 15.80 1.10 -5.28
CA LEU A 46 14.44 1.64 -5.36
C LEU A 46 13.66 1.13 -6.58
N PRO A 47 14.21 1.09 -7.81
CA PRO A 47 13.45 0.62 -8.98
C PRO A 47 12.99 -0.83 -8.83
N LEU A 48 13.86 -1.70 -8.32
CA LEU A 48 13.58 -3.12 -8.13
C LEU A 48 12.52 -3.33 -7.04
N ARG A 49 12.71 -2.70 -5.87
CA ARG A 49 11.74 -2.78 -4.77
C ARG A 49 10.38 -2.24 -5.20
N MET A 50 10.36 -1.15 -5.96
CA MET A 50 9.10 -0.59 -6.43
C MET A 50 8.36 -1.48 -7.42
N LEU A 51 9.07 -2.09 -8.36
CA LEU A 51 8.47 -3.02 -9.29
C LEU A 51 7.82 -4.21 -8.54
N SER A 52 8.54 -4.84 -7.62
CA SER A 52 8.02 -5.94 -6.79
C SER A 52 6.79 -5.52 -5.99
N LYS A 53 6.85 -4.36 -5.32
CA LYS A 53 5.73 -3.79 -4.54
C LYS A 53 4.49 -3.57 -5.39
N CYS A 54 4.64 -2.99 -6.57
CA CYS A 54 3.52 -2.72 -7.47
C CYS A 54 2.88 -4.02 -7.99
N ILE A 55 3.69 -5.03 -8.32
CA ILE A 55 3.21 -6.36 -8.74
C ILE A 55 2.44 -7.02 -7.60
N CYS A 56 3.04 -7.07 -6.41
CA CYS A 56 2.42 -7.63 -5.21
C CYS A 56 1.08 -6.94 -4.90
N THR A 57 1.02 -5.62 -5.06
CA THR A 57 -0.22 -4.85 -4.88
C THR A 57 -1.30 -5.22 -5.88
N ASP A 58 -0.97 -5.35 -7.17
CA ASP A 58 -1.94 -5.77 -8.20
C ASP A 58 -2.48 -7.18 -7.90
N VAL A 59 -1.61 -8.09 -7.49
CA VAL A 59 -2.00 -9.45 -7.08
C VAL A 59 -2.93 -9.42 -5.86
N LEU A 60 -2.51 -8.78 -4.75
CA LEU A 60 -3.27 -8.75 -3.50
C LEU A 60 -4.62 -8.07 -3.69
N ALA A 61 -4.67 -6.93 -4.40
CA ALA A 61 -5.91 -6.22 -4.66
C ALA A 61 -6.91 -7.10 -5.43
N ARG A 62 -6.47 -7.78 -6.49
CA ARG A 62 -7.33 -8.68 -7.29
C ARG A 62 -7.73 -9.94 -6.54
N PHE A 63 -6.82 -10.51 -5.75
CA PHE A 63 -7.12 -11.66 -4.89
C PHE A 63 -8.19 -11.33 -3.85
N LEU A 64 -8.06 -10.18 -3.17
CA LEU A 64 -9.04 -9.73 -2.18
C LEU A 64 -10.37 -9.32 -2.82
N ALA A 65 -10.34 -8.65 -3.97
CA ALA A 65 -11.54 -8.21 -4.69
C ALA A 65 -12.38 -9.37 -5.25
N ALA A 66 -11.78 -10.54 -5.42
CA ALA A 66 -12.51 -11.74 -5.81
C ALA A 66 -13.40 -12.32 -4.70
N HIS A 67 -13.18 -11.92 -3.44
CA HIS A 67 -13.99 -12.38 -2.31
C HIS A 67 -15.26 -11.51 -2.16
N PRO A 68 -16.48 -12.07 -2.23
CA PRO A 68 -17.73 -11.31 -2.33
C PRO A 68 -18.05 -10.43 -1.12
N SER A 69 -17.62 -10.82 0.08
CA SER A 69 -17.81 -10.03 1.31
C SER A 69 -16.72 -8.98 1.57
N VAL A 70 -15.74 -8.85 0.69
CA VAL A 70 -14.58 -7.96 0.88
C VAL A 70 -14.63 -6.84 -0.15
N GLN A 71 -14.71 -5.60 0.31
CA GLN A 71 -14.69 -4.44 -0.58
C GLN A 71 -13.28 -3.88 -0.66
N VAL A 72 -12.73 -3.79 -1.88
CA VAL A 72 -11.38 -3.28 -2.12
C VAL A 72 -11.46 -1.93 -2.81
N ARG A 73 -10.70 -0.94 -2.31
CA ARG A 73 -10.45 0.31 -3.03
C ARG A 73 -8.99 0.38 -3.41
N CYS A 74 -8.72 0.08 -4.67
CA CYS A 74 -7.40 0.07 -5.26
C CYS A 74 -7.50 0.37 -6.75
N HIS A 75 -6.78 1.39 -7.22
CA HIS A 75 -6.66 1.72 -8.65
C HIS A 75 -6.04 0.60 -9.51
N ALA A 76 -5.56 -0.50 -8.92
CA ALA A 76 -5.11 -1.69 -9.66
C ALA A 76 -6.29 -2.43 -10.31
N LEU A 77 -7.47 -2.31 -9.71
CA LEU A 77 -8.72 -2.88 -10.19
C LEU A 77 -9.29 -2.01 -11.31
N ASP A 78 -9.92 -2.65 -12.30
CA ASP A 78 -10.36 -1.97 -13.52
C ASP A 78 -11.69 -1.20 -13.31
N ASP A 79 -12.45 -1.55 -12.27
CA ASP A 79 -13.67 -0.89 -11.83
C ASP A 79 -13.44 0.28 -10.84
N ASP A 80 -12.20 0.48 -10.39
CA ASP A 80 -11.85 1.62 -9.54
C ASP A 80 -11.88 2.93 -10.36
N PRO A 81 -12.52 4.01 -9.86
CA PRO A 81 -12.60 5.30 -10.56
C PRO A 81 -11.24 5.90 -10.95
N ASN A 82 -10.17 5.55 -10.22
CA ASN A 82 -8.81 6.03 -10.46
C ASN A 82 -8.01 5.11 -11.38
N ALA A 83 -8.57 4.00 -11.90
CA ALA A 83 -7.86 3.13 -12.84
C ALA A 83 -7.39 3.85 -14.12
N PRO A 84 -8.18 4.76 -14.75
CA PRO A 84 -7.72 5.55 -15.89
C PRO A 84 -6.61 6.55 -15.51
N LEU A 85 -6.69 7.11 -14.29
CA LEU A 85 -5.66 8.02 -13.77
C LEU A 85 -4.36 7.28 -13.50
N ARG A 86 -4.41 6.06 -12.93
CA ARG A 86 -3.24 5.19 -12.81
C ARG A 86 -2.58 4.97 -14.16
N ALA A 87 -3.36 4.60 -15.17
CA ALA A 87 -2.82 4.28 -16.50
C ALA A 87 -2.13 5.48 -17.17
N SER A 88 -2.61 6.71 -16.91
CA SER A 88 -2.08 7.93 -17.52
C SER A 88 -0.96 8.60 -16.71
N LEU A 89 -0.99 8.52 -15.37
CA LEU A 89 -0.11 9.29 -14.49
C LEU A 89 1.00 8.47 -13.85
N LEU A 90 0.80 7.17 -13.63
CA LEU A 90 1.77 6.34 -12.91
C LEU A 90 2.74 5.65 -13.87
N HIS A 91 3.98 5.49 -13.43
CA HIS A 91 5.03 4.82 -14.19
C HIS A 91 4.58 3.40 -14.60
N LEU A 92 4.68 3.08 -15.90
CA LEU A 92 4.23 1.82 -16.51
C LEU A 92 2.73 1.51 -16.31
N GLY A 93 1.94 2.49 -15.88
CA GLY A 93 0.55 2.30 -15.46
C GLY A 93 0.42 1.31 -14.30
N LEU A 94 1.45 1.13 -13.49
CA LEU A 94 1.43 0.23 -12.33
C LEU A 94 0.78 0.92 -11.10
N PRO A 95 0.08 0.16 -10.23
CA PRO A 95 -0.55 0.75 -9.05
C PRO A 95 0.48 1.18 -8.01
N ALA A 96 0.22 2.28 -7.29
CA ALA A 96 0.92 2.61 -6.07
C ALA A 96 0.74 1.49 -5.00
N PRO A 97 1.76 1.20 -4.17
CA PRO A 97 1.74 0.09 -3.22
C PRO A 97 0.99 0.42 -1.93
N LEU A 98 -0.21 0.94 -2.07
CA LEU A 98 -1.08 1.36 -0.98
C LEU A 98 -2.53 1.21 -1.41
N PHE A 99 -3.32 0.52 -0.61
CA PHE A 99 -4.75 0.40 -0.84
C PHE A 99 -5.50 0.14 0.46
N THR A 100 -6.83 0.21 0.40
CA THR A 100 -7.70 -0.11 1.53
C THR A 100 -8.62 -1.26 1.17
N VAL A 101 -8.91 -2.09 2.17
CA VAL A 101 -9.85 -3.19 2.09
C VAL A 101 -10.78 -3.12 3.29
N ASP A 102 -12.07 -3.28 3.04
CA ASP A 102 -13.11 -3.33 4.06
C ASP A 102 -13.70 -4.74 4.11
N PHE A 103 -13.66 -5.35 5.30
CA PHE A 103 -14.22 -6.67 5.56
C PHE A 103 -15.73 -6.62 5.87
N GLY A 104 -16.36 -5.45 5.72
CA GLY A 104 -17.80 -5.27 5.77
C GLY A 104 -18.37 -5.59 7.15
N ALA A 105 -19.42 -6.41 7.17
CA ALA A 105 -20.20 -6.73 8.36
C ALA A 105 -19.65 -7.90 9.18
N LEU A 106 -18.34 -8.18 9.14
CA LEU A 106 -17.74 -9.17 10.03
C LEU A 106 -18.08 -8.83 11.50
N PRO A 107 -18.38 -9.84 12.34
CA PRO A 107 -18.47 -9.65 13.78
C PRO A 107 -17.21 -8.96 14.32
N ALA A 108 -17.38 -8.00 15.22
CA ALA A 108 -16.26 -7.18 15.71
C ALA A 108 -15.14 -8.02 16.36
N ASP A 109 -15.52 -9.07 17.09
CA ASP A 109 -14.61 -10.04 17.70
C ASP A 109 -13.87 -10.90 16.67
N ALA A 110 -14.56 -11.32 15.60
CA ALA A 110 -13.95 -12.03 14.47
C ALA A 110 -12.90 -11.14 13.77
N PHE A 111 -13.27 -9.89 13.47
CA PHE A 111 -12.37 -8.95 12.81
C PHE A 111 -11.17 -8.59 13.68
N GLN A 112 -11.39 -8.32 14.98
CA GLN A 112 -10.30 -8.00 15.90
C GLN A 112 -9.30 -9.15 15.98
N ARG A 113 -9.77 -10.40 16.17
CA ARG A 113 -8.90 -11.58 16.19
C ARG A 113 -8.18 -11.79 14.86
N PHE A 114 -8.88 -11.62 13.75
CA PHE A 114 -8.29 -11.72 12.42
C PHE A 114 -7.15 -10.71 12.25
N PHE A 115 -7.41 -9.44 12.52
CA PHE A 115 -6.44 -8.35 12.44
C PHE A 115 -5.24 -8.63 13.34
N ASP A 116 -5.46 -8.97 14.60
CA ASP A 116 -4.39 -9.27 15.57
C ASP A 116 -3.48 -10.44 15.10
N CYS A 117 -4.07 -11.45 14.46
CA CYS A 117 -3.36 -12.62 13.94
C CYS A 117 -2.73 -12.42 12.53
N LEU A 118 -2.86 -11.24 11.91
CA LEU A 118 -2.11 -10.93 10.69
C LEU A 118 -0.61 -10.72 10.97
N SER A 119 -0.27 -10.28 12.18
CA SER A 119 1.11 -10.22 12.67
C SER A 119 1.73 -11.63 12.85
N PRO A 120 3.03 -11.82 12.56
CA PRO A 120 4.03 -10.83 12.16
C PRO A 120 4.14 -10.60 10.65
N THR A 121 3.53 -11.44 9.82
CA THR A 121 3.64 -11.38 8.36
C THR A 121 3.15 -10.04 7.81
N PHE A 122 2.06 -9.51 8.35
CA PHE A 122 1.64 -8.12 8.13
C PHE A 122 1.97 -7.32 9.39
N GLY A 123 2.96 -6.42 9.31
CA GLY A 123 3.36 -5.63 10.46
C GLY A 123 2.31 -4.58 10.86
N HIS A 124 2.01 -4.44 12.14
CA HIS A 124 1.05 -3.44 12.61
C HIS A 124 1.73 -2.08 12.78
N MET A 125 1.73 -1.28 11.71
CA MET A 125 2.43 0.01 11.68
C MET A 125 1.64 1.06 10.90
N ILE A 126 1.75 2.32 11.33
CA ILE A 126 1.13 3.49 10.68
C ILE A 126 2.00 4.05 9.54
N SER A 127 3.25 3.62 9.43
CA SER A 127 4.19 4.04 8.38
C SER A 127 3.75 3.56 6.98
N LEU A 128 4.55 3.86 5.96
CA LEU A 128 4.39 3.44 4.56
C LEU A 128 5.76 3.17 3.93
N GLY A 129 5.80 2.38 2.85
CA GLY A 129 7.00 2.24 2.01
C GLY A 129 8.15 1.40 2.61
N GLN A 130 7.92 0.72 3.73
CA GLN A 130 8.87 -0.24 4.30
C GLN A 130 9.04 -1.46 3.40
N SER A 131 10.12 -2.23 3.56
CA SER A 131 10.30 -3.48 2.81
C SER A 131 9.23 -4.51 3.17
N ASN A 132 8.85 -4.62 4.44
CA ASN A 132 7.75 -5.49 4.82
C ASN A 132 6.36 -4.87 4.57
N THR A 133 5.37 -5.72 4.33
CA THR A 133 3.97 -5.35 4.23
C THR A 133 3.45 -4.99 5.61
N ILE A 134 2.77 -3.85 5.71
CA ILE A 134 2.22 -3.33 6.96
C ILE A 134 0.75 -2.99 6.81
N VAL A 135 0.03 -3.18 7.91
CA VAL A 135 -1.41 -2.96 8.00
C VAL A 135 -1.75 -2.08 9.20
N SER A 136 -2.83 -1.31 9.03
CA SER A 136 -3.39 -0.46 10.07
C SER A 136 -4.89 -0.38 9.90
N CYS A 137 -5.65 -0.29 10.99
CA CYS A 137 -7.07 0.06 10.96
C CYS A 137 -7.19 1.59 11.15
N PRO A 138 -7.49 2.39 10.11
CA PRO A 138 -7.47 3.84 10.21
C PRO A 138 -8.44 4.37 11.26
N ALA A 139 -9.64 3.78 11.36
CA ALA A 139 -10.67 4.15 12.33
C ALA A 139 -10.22 4.01 13.80
N LEU A 140 -9.28 3.10 14.07
CA LEU A 140 -8.76 2.86 15.42
C LEU A 140 -7.37 3.47 15.66
N THR A 141 -6.78 4.11 14.64
CA THR A 141 -5.41 4.63 14.70
C THR A 141 -5.35 6.07 14.20
N THR A 142 -4.97 6.28 12.94
CA THR A 142 -4.73 7.61 12.34
C THR A 142 -5.94 8.54 12.35
N HIS A 143 -7.15 7.97 12.40
CA HIS A 143 -8.41 8.71 12.39
C HIS A 143 -9.23 8.46 13.67
N SER A 144 -8.59 7.98 14.75
CA SER A 144 -9.28 7.67 16.03
C SER A 144 -9.98 8.88 16.65
N GLU A 145 -9.48 10.09 16.37
CA GLU A 145 -10.05 11.35 16.87
C GLU A 145 -11.28 11.82 16.06
N LEU A 146 -11.64 11.14 14.96
CA LEU A 146 -12.82 11.48 14.19
C LEU A 146 -14.10 10.93 14.85
N SER A 147 -15.16 11.72 14.79
CA SER A 147 -16.50 11.25 15.19
C SER A 147 -16.98 10.10 14.28
N PRO A 148 -17.88 9.22 14.76
CA PRO A 148 -18.46 8.15 13.94
C PRO A 148 -19.09 8.65 12.63
N ALA A 149 -19.73 9.82 12.66
CA ALA A 149 -20.31 10.44 11.47
C ALA A 149 -19.24 10.89 10.47
N ALA A 150 -18.11 11.41 10.95
CA ALA A 150 -17.00 11.84 10.10
C ALA A 150 -16.25 10.65 9.48
N LEU A 151 -16.09 9.54 10.22
CA LEU A 151 -15.55 8.28 9.68
C LEU A 151 -16.45 7.72 8.57
N ALA A 152 -17.76 7.67 8.80
CA ALA A 152 -18.70 7.21 7.78
C ALA A 152 -18.68 8.12 6.54
N ALA A 153 -18.59 9.45 6.73
CA ALA A 153 -18.50 10.41 5.63
C ALA A 153 -17.20 10.28 4.82
N SER A 154 -16.10 9.83 5.43
CA SER A 154 -14.85 9.52 4.72
C SER A 154 -14.83 8.13 4.09
N GLY A 155 -15.91 7.36 4.22
CA GLY A 155 -16.02 6.00 3.69
C GLY A 155 -15.20 4.97 4.48
N LEU A 156 -14.86 5.27 5.73
CA LEU A 156 -14.16 4.36 6.63
C LEU A 156 -15.14 3.63 7.54
N THR A 157 -14.98 2.32 7.63
CA THR A 157 -15.66 1.45 8.58
C THR A 157 -14.69 0.98 9.68
N PRO A 158 -15.20 0.50 10.83
CA PRO A 158 -14.35 -0.12 11.86
C PRO A 158 -13.57 -1.36 11.38
N THR A 159 -14.01 -1.96 10.26
CA THR A 159 -13.44 -3.15 9.62
C THR A 159 -12.55 -2.80 8.41
N THR A 160 -12.28 -1.51 8.18
CA THR A 160 -11.37 -1.05 7.12
C THR A 160 -9.92 -1.24 7.54
N ILE A 161 -9.16 -1.98 6.73
CA ILE A 161 -7.71 -2.14 6.83
C ILE A 161 -7.05 -1.37 5.69
N ARG A 162 -6.08 -0.53 6.03
CA ARG A 162 -5.14 0.08 5.08
C ARG A 162 -3.90 -0.81 4.99
N ILE A 163 -3.57 -1.26 3.78
CA ILE A 163 -2.43 -2.13 3.49
C ILE A 163 -1.40 -1.32 2.71
N ALA A 164 -0.20 -1.18 3.27
CA ALA A 164 0.97 -0.66 2.55
C ALA A 164 1.88 -1.83 2.21
N VAL A 165 2.06 -2.07 0.92
CA VAL A 165 2.58 -3.34 0.41
C VAL A 165 4.10 -3.35 0.42
N GLY A 166 4.63 -4.44 0.94
CA GLY A 166 6.03 -4.78 1.02
C GLY A 166 6.59 -5.35 -0.30
N ASP A 167 7.84 -5.76 -0.29
CA ASP A 167 8.51 -6.47 -1.39
C ASP A 167 8.61 -7.98 -1.17
N GLU A 168 7.76 -8.56 -0.31
CA GLU A 168 7.65 -10.02 -0.12
C GLU A 168 6.98 -10.73 -1.30
N GLU A 169 7.10 -12.06 -1.30
CA GLU A 169 6.40 -12.93 -2.25
C GLU A 169 4.87 -12.87 -2.00
N PRO A 170 4.05 -12.52 -3.00
CA PRO A 170 2.61 -12.36 -2.79
C PRO A 170 1.92 -13.66 -2.36
N LEU A 171 2.43 -14.83 -2.76
CA LEU A 171 1.85 -16.11 -2.34
C LEU A 171 1.97 -16.33 -0.83
N ASP A 172 3.08 -15.93 -0.21
CA ASP A 172 3.27 -16.07 1.24
C ASP A 172 2.27 -15.20 2.02
N LEU A 173 2.08 -13.95 1.55
CA LEU A 173 1.09 -13.03 2.12
C LEU A 173 -0.34 -13.59 1.99
N ILE A 174 -0.68 -14.16 0.83
CA ILE A 174 -1.99 -14.75 0.57
C ILE A 174 -2.22 -16.01 1.41
N HIS A 175 -1.22 -16.88 1.51
CA HIS A 175 -1.31 -18.10 2.31
C HIS A 175 -1.51 -17.77 3.78
N HIS A 176 -0.75 -16.82 4.32
CA HIS A 176 -0.92 -16.34 5.68
C HIS A 176 -2.31 -15.76 5.91
N LEU A 177 -2.76 -14.86 5.03
CA LEU A 177 -4.07 -14.22 5.14
C LEU A 177 -5.21 -15.26 5.14
N ARG A 178 -5.17 -16.23 4.22
CA ARG A 178 -6.17 -17.32 4.15
C ARG A 178 -6.16 -18.20 5.39
N ALA A 179 -4.97 -18.59 5.85
CA ALA A 179 -4.83 -19.40 7.06
C ALA A 179 -5.37 -18.65 8.28
N THR A 180 -5.05 -17.37 8.42
CA THR A 180 -5.55 -16.51 9.49
C THR A 180 -7.06 -16.36 9.42
N ALA A 181 -7.64 -16.10 8.24
CA ALA A 181 -9.09 -16.03 8.05
C ALA A 181 -9.77 -17.35 8.48
N ARG A 182 -9.22 -18.49 8.07
CA ARG A 182 -9.73 -19.82 8.46
C ARG A 182 -9.72 -20.06 9.96
N LEU A 183 -8.69 -19.60 10.67
CA LEU A 183 -8.55 -19.80 12.11
C LEU A 183 -9.36 -18.80 12.94
N THR A 184 -9.62 -17.61 12.39
CA THR A 184 -10.17 -16.49 13.16
C THR A 184 -11.58 -16.09 12.76
N ILE A 185 -11.90 -16.12 11.47
CA ILE A 185 -13.21 -15.71 10.95
C ILE A 185 -14.15 -16.90 10.84
N ASP A 186 -13.72 -18.02 10.26
CA ASP A 186 -14.59 -19.18 10.02
C ASP A 186 -15.32 -19.74 11.26
N PRO A 187 -14.74 -19.72 12.49
CA PRO A 187 -15.48 -20.15 13.68
C PRO A 187 -16.77 -19.36 13.96
N LEU A 188 -16.84 -18.10 13.48
CA LEU A 188 -17.98 -17.20 13.67
C LEU A 188 -18.75 -16.95 12.37
N VAL A 189 -18.09 -17.07 11.22
CA VAL A 189 -18.66 -16.91 9.88
C VAL A 189 -18.23 -18.11 9.01
N PRO A 190 -18.90 -19.28 9.14
CA PRO A 190 -18.46 -20.50 8.49
C PRO A 190 -18.36 -20.37 6.96
N GLY A 191 -17.26 -20.87 6.39
CA GLY A 191 -17.01 -20.85 4.95
C GLY A 191 -16.59 -19.48 4.40
N PHE A 192 -16.19 -18.54 5.25
CA PHE A 192 -15.62 -17.27 4.80
C PHE A 192 -14.31 -17.52 4.03
N SER A 193 -13.35 -18.25 4.62
CA SER A 193 -12.04 -18.46 4.00
C SER A 193 -12.07 -19.28 2.69
N ASP A 194 -13.12 -20.08 2.48
CA ASP A 194 -13.32 -20.88 1.27
C ASP A 194 -13.77 -20.04 0.06
N GLN A 195 -14.24 -18.81 0.29
CA GLN A 195 -14.66 -17.89 -0.77
C GLN A 195 -13.51 -17.11 -1.41
N PHE A 196 -12.29 -17.23 -0.88
CA PHE A 196 -11.09 -16.76 -1.58
C PHE A 196 -10.77 -17.61 -2.80
N LEU A 197 -10.01 -17.04 -3.75
CA LEU A 197 -9.59 -17.76 -4.94
C LEU A 197 -8.90 -19.10 -4.59
N PRO A 198 -9.19 -20.19 -5.33
CA PRO A 198 -8.46 -21.44 -5.24
C PRO A 198 -6.95 -21.24 -5.47
N HIS A 199 -6.14 -22.17 -4.94
CA HIS A 199 -4.68 -22.02 -4.96
C HIS A 199 -4.10 -21.98 -6.38
N ASP A 200 -4.56 -22.86 -7.26
CA ASP A 200 -4.19 -22.93 -8.67
C ASP A 200 -4.52 -21.62 -9.42
N VAL A 201 -5.73 -21.09 -9.19
CA VAL A 201 -6.17 -19.81 -9.77
C VAL A 201 -5.32 -18.65 -9.22
N THR A 202 -4.94 -18.70 -7.94
CA THR A 202 -4.08 -17.70 -7.31
C THR A 202 -2.66 -17.73 -7.91
N CYS A 203 -2.07 -18.91 -8.09
CA CYS A 203 -0.77 -19.08 -8.72
C CYS A 203 -0.77 -18.54 -10.16
N GLU A 204 -1.84 -18.80 -10.90
CA GLU A 204 -2.01 -18.29 -12.25
C GLU A 204 -2.17 -16.76 -12.28
N LEU A 205 -2.93 -16.18 -11.34
CA LEU A 205 -3.03 -14.73 -11.16
C LEU A 205 -1.64 -14.12 -10.94
N VAL A 206 -0.87 -14.66 -9.99
CA VAL A 206 0.50 -14.21 -9.68
C VAL A 206 1.35 -14.24 -10.95
N ARG A 207 1.40 -15.39 -11.63
CA ARG A 207 2.18 -15.56 -12.87
C ARG A 207 1.82 -14.51 -13.92
N GLN A 208 0.53 -14.30 -14.18
CA GLN A 208 0.06 -13.32 -15.15
C GLN A 208 0.46 -11.88 -14.78
N ARG A 209 0.35 -11.50 -13.50
CA ARG A 209 0.69 -10.15 -13.05
C ARG A 209 2.20 -9.89 -13.14
N TYR A 210 3.03 -10.86 -12.75
CA TYR A 210 4.48 -10.76 -12.91
C TYR A 210 4.88 -10.58 -14.37
N LEU A 211 4.36 -11.43 -15.27
CA LEU A 211 4.69 -11.36 -16.70
C LEU A 211 4.22 -10.05 -17.33
N ALA A 212 2.99 -9.60 -17.03
CA ALA A 212 2.46 -8.35 -17.58
C ALA A 212 3.26 -7.12 -17.14
N ALA A 213 3.64 -7.04 -15.86
CA ALA A 213 4.44 -5.92 -15.36
C ALA A 213 5.86 -5.91 -15.95
N HIS A 214 6.51 -7.08 -16.05
CA HIS A 214 7.85 -7.16 -16.62
C HIS A 214 7.86 -6.91 -18.13
N GLN A 215 6.82 -7.32 -18.85
CA GLN A 215 6.68 -6.97 -20.27
C GLN A 215 6.66 -5.45 -20.44
N ARG A 216 5.80 -4.74 -19.69
CA ARG A 216 5.75 -3.27 -19.72
C ARG A 216 7.07 -2.63 -19.33
N TYR A 217 7.75 -3.18 -18.32
CA TYR A 217 9.06 -2.70 -17.91
C TYR A 217 10.07 -2.83 -19.05
N VAL A 218 10.18 -4.01 -19.68
CA VAL A 218 11.08 -4.24 -20.82
C VAL A 218 10.74 -3.30 -21.97
N ASP A 219 9.46 -3.18 -22.34
CA ASP A 219 9.03 -2.31 -23.42
C ASP A 219 9.45 -0.85 -23.17
N SER A 220 9.37 -0.38 -21.92
CA SER A 220 9.81 0.98 -21.54
C SER A 220 11.31 1.21 -21.57
N GLN A 221 12.13 0.15 -21.48
CA GLN A 221 13.59 0.26 -21.57
C GLN A 221 14.08 0.25 -23.03
N LEU A 222 13.25 -0.27 -23.94
CA LEU A 222 13.56 -0.38 -25.36
C LEU A 222 13.04 0.80 -26.17
N SER A 223 12.11 1.58 -25.62
CA SER A 223 11.54 2.80 -26.21
C SER A 223 12.39 4.04 -25.93
#